data_AF-A0A8S2RET5-F1
#
_entry.id   AF-A0A8S2RET5-F1
#
_cell.length_a   1.000
_cell.length_b   1.000
_cell.length_c   1.000
_cell.angle_alpha   90.00
_cell.angle_beta   90.00
_cell.angle_gamma   90.00
#
_symmetry.space_group_name_H-M   'P 1'
#
loop_
_entity.id
_entity.type
_entity.pdbx_description
1 polymer ?
#
loop_
_entity_poly.entity_id
_entity_poly.type
_entity_poly.pdbx_seq_one_letter_code
_entity_poly.pdbx_strand_id
1 'polypeptide(L)'
;MKIGKELLAKMPENYRNNNITSNSAIDMLMKFRDVESAERIFRSIETKNIITYNAMIKGYVGNETFEKALDLFEKVDIELDDVTYTIVFNACAKLCNDRAMKIG
;
A
#
# COMPACT_ATOMS: atom_id res chain seq x y z
N MET A 1 18.67 3.87 -2.21
CA MET A 1 17.31 4.01 -2.77
C MET A 1 17.29 4.48 -4.24
N LYS A 2 18.36 4.28 -5.04
CA LYS A 2 18.41 4.68 -6.46
C LYS A 2 17.79 3.63 -7.39
N ILE A 3 18.02 2.36 -7.05
CA ILE A 3 17.64 1.20 -7.86
C ILE A 3 16.12 1.06 -8.01
N GLY A 4 15.33 1.25 -6.95
CA GLY A 4 13.86 1.10 -7.04
C GLY A 4 13.20 2.11 -7.99
N LYS A 5 13.62 3.38 -7.92
CA LYS A 5 13.16 4.44 -8.84
C LYS A 5 13.67 4.22 -10.26
N GLU A 6 14.92 3.80 -10.43
CA GLU A 6 15.50 3.50 -11.75
C GLU A 6 14.85 2.27 -12.40
N LEU A 7 14.49 1.24 -11.62
CA LEU A 7 13.75 0.08 -12.12
C LEU A 7 12.40 0.53 -12.67
N LEU A 8 11.69 1.37 -11.92
CA LEU A 8 10.37 1.89 -12.27
C LEU A 8 10.40 2.80 -13.51
N ALA A 9 11.41 3.66 -13.64
CA ALA A 9 11.61 4.49 -14.83
C ALA A 9 11.92 3.65 -16.09
N LYS A 10 12.43 2.43 -15.90
CA LYS A 10 12.73 1.47 -16.98
C LYS A 10 11.61 0.44 -17.18
N MET A 11 10.54 0.45 -16.39
CA MET A 11 9.44 -0.49 -16.57
C MET A 11 8.64 -0.07 -17.81
N PRO A 12 8.56 -0.91 -18.86
CA PRO A 12 7.69 -0.65 -19.99
C PRO A 12 6.22 -0.55 -19.56
N GLU A 13 5.42 0.22 -20.30
CA GLU A 13 4.01 0.50 -20.04
C GLU A 13 3.15 -0.77 -19.84
N ASN A 14 3.54 -1.89 -20.45
CA ASN A 14 2.87 -3.19 -20.34
C ASN A 14 2.89 -3.81 -18.93
N TYR A 15 3.73 -3.32 -18.01
CA TYR A 15 3.72 -3.76 -16.61
C TYR A 15 2.53 -3.22 -15.81
N ARG A 16 1.84 -2.16 -16.28
CA ARG A 16 0.59 -1.65 -15.67
C ARG A 16 -0.52 -2.72 -15.65
N ASN A 17 -0.47 -3.67 -16.58
CA ASN A 17 -1.42 -4.78 -16.68
C ASN A 17 -0.93 -6.06 -15.98
N ASN A 18 0.28 -6.05 -15.41
CA ASN A 18 0.79 -7.16 -14.61
C ASN A 18 0.79 -6.79 -13.13
N ASN A 19 -0.28 -7.20 -12.43
CA ASN A 19 -0.45 -6.98 -11.00
C ASN A 19 0.72 -7.54 -10.17
N ILE A 20 1.42 -8.59 -10.60
CA ILE A 20 2.54 -9.18 -9.84
C ILE A 20 3.72 -8.20 -9.77
N THR A 21 4.12 -7.64 -10.92
CA THR A 21 5.25 -6.70 -10.97
C THR A 21 4.89 -5.37 -10.31
N SER A 22 3.67 -4.88 -10.54
CA SER A 22 3.19 -3.65 -9.91
C SER A 22 3.11 -3.78 -8.38
N ASN A 23 2.61 -4.91 -7.86
CA ASN A 23 2.54 -5.17 -6.42
C ASN A 23 3.93 -5.27 -5.78
N SER A 24 4.89 -5.91 -6.47
CA SER A 24 6.28 -5.98 -6.02
C SER A 24 6.93 -4.59 -5.96
N ALA A 25 6.66 -3.74 -6.95
CA ALA A 25 7.15 -2.36 -6.97
C ALA A 25 6.53 -1.51 -5.86
N ILE A 26 5.21 -1.64 -5.62
CA ILE A 26 4.52 -0.98 -4.50
C ILE A 26 5.15 -1.39 -3.16
N ASP A 27 5.30 -2.69 -2.90
CA ASP A 27 5.88 -3.19 -1.64
C ASP A 27 7.31 -2.66 -1.43
N MET A 28 8.14 -2.66 -2.47
CA MET A 28 9.49 -2.10 -2.42
C MET A 28 9.48 -0.61 -2.08
N LEU A 29 8.69 0.20 -2.78
CA LEU A 29 8.63 1.65 -2.56
C LEU A 29 8.10 2.01 -1.17
N MET A 30 7.07 1.30 -0.71
CA MET A 30 6.53 1.47 0.64
C MET A 30 7.58 1.14 1.71
N LYS A 31 8.37 0.07 1.54
CA LYS A 31 9.50 -0.24 2.45
C LYS A 31 10.57 0.86 2.48
N PHE A 32 10.74 1.59 1.38
CA PHE A 32 11.67 2.72 1.28
C PHE A 32 11.04 4.08 1.62
N ARG A 33 9.82 4.10 2.15
CA ARG A 33 9.05 5.30 2.48
C ARG A 33 8.78 6.25 1.30
N ASP A 34 8.87 5.75 0.07
CA ASP A 34 8.51 6.49 -1.14
C ASP A 34 7.03 6.29 -1.48
N VAL A 35 6.18 6.78 -0.57
CA VAL A 35 4.73 6.59 -0.63
C VAL A 35 4.13 7.21 -1.89
N GLU A 36 4.62 8.37 -2.32
CA GLU A 36 4.11 9.07 -3.50
C GLU A 36 4.29 8.24 -4.79
N SER A 37 5.48 7.64 -4.97
CA SER A 37 5.74 6.80 -6.14
C SER A 37 4.90 5.51 -6.10
N ALA A 38 4.71 4.93 -4.91
CA ALA A 38 3.86 3.74 -4.74
C ALA A 38 2.41 4.05 -5.11
N GLU A 39 1.88 5.18 -4.66
CA GLU A 39 0.54 5.65 -5.02
C GLU A 39 0.40 5.92 -6.52
N ARG A 40 1.44 6.42 -7.19
CA ARG A 40 1.41 6.63 -8.63
C ARG A 40 1.29 5.32 -9.39
N ILE A 41 2.04 4.28 -9.00
CA ILE A 41 1.88 2.94 -9.58
C ILE A 41 0.47 2.43 -9.30
N PHE A 42 0.03 2.48 -8.05
CA PHE A 42 -1.31 2.01 -7.68
C PHE A 42 -2.41 2.65 -8.53
N ARG A 43 -2.36 3.97 -8.74
CA ARG A 43 -3.30 4.69 -9.62
C ARG A 43 -3.21 4.25 -11.08
N SER A 44 -2.03 3.84 -11.55
CA SER A 44 -1.81 3.39 -12.94
C SER A 44 -2.30 1.97 -13.25
N ILE A 45 -2.59 1.14 -12.24
CA ILE A 45 -3.11 -0.22 -12.43
C ILE A 45 -4.59 -0.13 -12.80
N GLU A 46 -4.95 -0.61 -13.99
CA GLU A 46 -6.33 -0.58 -14.51
C GLU A 46 -7.27 -1.47 -13.68
N THR A 47 -6.90 -2.74 -13.47
CA THR A 47 -7.69 -3.71 -12.71
C THR A 47 -6.94 -4.16 -11.46
N LYS A 48 -7.31 -3.58 -10.32
CA LYS A 48 -6.70 -3.91 -9.02
C LYS A 48 -7.35 -5.16 -8.44
N ASN A 49 -6.55 -6.05 -7.88
CA ASN A 49 -7.04 -7.19 -7.11
C ASN A 49 -6.75 -7.00 -5.62
N ILE A 50 -7.21 -7.94 -4.80
CA ILE A 50 -7.06 -7.88 -3.35
C ILE A 50 -5.60 -7.79 -2.90
N ILE A 51 -4.67 -8.43 -3.64
CA ILE A 51 -3.23 -8.37 -3.36
C ILE A 51 -2.71 -6.93 -3.54
N THR A 52 -3.17 -6.22 -4.56
CA THR A 52 -2.81 -4.82 -4.82
C THR A 52 -3.28 -3.90 -3.70
N TYR A 53 -4.51 -4.07 -3.23
CA TYR A 53 -5.02 -3.32 -2.07
C TYR A 53 -4.27 -3.67 -0.79
N ASN A 54 -4.03 -4.95 -0.52
CA ASN A 54 -3.28 -5.41 0.65
C ASN A 54 -1.86 -4.85 0.68
N ALA A 55 -1.17 -4.78 -0.46
CA ALA A 55 0.15 -4.17 -0.56
C ALA A 55 0.15 -2.68 -0.17
N MET A 56 -0.85 -1.93 -0.65
CA MET A 56 -1.00 -0.51 -0.31
C MET A 56 -1.38 -0.27 1.15
N ILE A 57 -2.40 -0.97 1.65
CA ILE A 57 -2.86 -0.82 3.04
C ILE A 57 -1.72 -1.17 4.01
N LYS A 58 -1.03 -2.30 3.79
CA LYS A 58 0.15 -2.69 4.57
C LYS A 58 1.25 -1.65 4.49
N GLY A 59 1.50 -1.11 3.29
CA GLY A 59 2.48 -0.06 3.08
C GLY A 59 2.16 1.21 3.84
N TYR A 60 0.90 1.65 3.85
CA TYR A 60 0.47 2.83 4.60
C TYR A 60 0.63 2.65 6.11
N VAL A 61 0.26 1.48 6.63
CA VAL A 61 0.46 1.11 8.05
C VAL A 61 1.95 1.10 8.41
N GLY A 62 2.80 0.55 7.55
CA GLY A 62 4.26 0.54 7.74
C GLY A 62 4.91 1.92 7.68
N ASN A 63 4.26 2.88 7.03
CA ASN A 63 4.69 4.28 6.90
C ASN A 63 3.95 5.22 7.86
N GLU A 64 3.21 4.69 8.84
CA GLU A 64 2.49 5.47 9.86
C GLU A 64 1.47 6.46 9.27
N THR A 65 0.96 6.16 8.08
CA THR A 65 -0.08 6.94 7.38
C THR A 65 -1.43 6.24 7.48
N PHE A 66 -1.85 6.02 8.72
CA PHE A 66 -2.94 5.08 9.01
C PHE A 66 -4.30 5.56 8.50
N GLU A 67 -4.55 6.86 8.46
CA GLU A 67 -5.77 7.44 7.90
C GLU A 67 -5.91 7.05 6.42
N LYS A 68 -4.82 7.11 5.65
CA LYS A 68 -4.82 6.66 4.26
C LYS A 68 -5.07 5.16 4.13
N ALA A 69 -4.61 4.36 5.10
CA ALA A 69 -4.87 2.92 5.13
C ALA A 69 -6.36 2.63 5.32
N LEU A 70 -7.01 3.35 6.23
CA LEU A 70 -8.46 3.22 6.50
C LEU A 70 -9.29 3.76 5.34
N ASP A 71 -8.97 4.94 4.82
CA ASP A 71 -9.64 5.53 3.66
C ASP A 71 -9.57 4.60 2.44
N LEU A 72 -8.45 3.89 2.27
CA LEU A 72 -8.31 2.93 1.18
C LEU A 72 -9.12 1.67 1.43
N PHE A 73 -9.12 1.16 2.67
CA PHE A 73 -9.93 0.01 3.08
C PHE A 73 -11.43 0.23 2.83
N GLU A 74 -11.96 1.41 3.18
CA GLU A 74 -13.37 1.75 2.95
C GLU A 74 -13.75 1.84 1.46
N LYS A 75 -12.77 2.08 0.58
CA LYS A 75 -12.97 2.18 -0.88
C LYS A 75 -12.77 0.85 -1.61
N VAL A 76 -12.48 -0.23 -0.90
CA VAL A 76 -12.32 -1.54 -1.53
C VAL A 76 -13.70 -2.12 -1.82
N ASP A 77 -14.08 -2.12 -3.10
CA ASP A 77 -15.37 -2.64 -3.60
C ASP A 77 -15.27 -4.11 -4.07
N ILE A 78 -14.22 -4.80 -3.63
CA ILE A 78 -14.00 -6.23 -3.90
C ILE A 78 -14.07 -7.01 -2.59
N GLU A 79 -14.49 -8.27 -2.67
CA GLU A 79 -14.57 -9.16 -1.52
C GLU A 79 -13.20 -9.28 -0.85
N LEU A 80 -13.16 -8.92 0.44
CA LEU A 80 -11.96 -8.90 1.24
C LEU A 80 -11.64 -10.30 1.77
N ASP A 81 -10.36 -10.65 1.79
CA ASP A 81 -9.90 -11.89 2.42
C ASP A 81 -9.53 -11.68 3.90
N ASP A 82 -9.38 -12.78 4.63
CA ASP A 82 -8.96 -12.77 6.05
C ASP A 82 -7.64 -12.02 6.26
N VAL A 83 -6.79 -11.97 5.23
CA VAL A 83 -5.51 -11.25 5.24
C VAL A 83 -5.76 -9.73 5.28
N THR A 84 -6.70 -9.20 4.49
CA THR A 84 -7.06 -7.78 4.54
C THR A 84 -7.54 -7.37 5.93
N TYR A 85 -8.47 -8.13 6.52
CA TYR A 85 -8.97 -7.84 7.87
C TYR A 85 -7.85 -7.86 8.91
N THR A 86 -6.93 -8.82 8.82
CA THR A 86 -5.76 -8.90 9.72
C THR A 86 -4.86 -7.66 9.60
N ILE A 87 -4.61 -7.16 8.39
CA ILE A 87 -3.81 -5.95 8.16
C ILE A 87 -4.50 -4.73 8.78
N VAL A 88 -5.82 -4.61 8.61
CA VAL A 88 -6.61 -3.48 9.10
C VAL A 88 -6.73 -3.50 10.63
N PHE A 89 -6.95 -4.65 11.25
CA PHE A 89 -6.94 -4.75 12.71
C PHE A 89 -5.59 -4.35 13.31
N ASN A 90 -4.48 -4.74 12.67
CA ASN A 90 -3.16 -4.29 13.07
C ASN A 90 -2.98 -2.77 12.91
N ALA A 91 -3.56 -2.17 11.85
CA ALA A 91 -3.57 -0.72 11.68
C ALA A 91 -4.29 -0.03 12.84
N CYS A 92 -5.50 -0.49 13.17
CA CYS A 92 -6.31 0.07 14.26
C CYS A 92 -5.61 -0.04 15.61
N ALA A 93 -5.01 -1.19 15.93
CA ALA A 93 -4.26 -1.38 17.16
C ALA A 93 -3.08 -0.39 17.29
N LYS A 94 -2.33 -0.17 16.20
CA LYS A 94 -1.23 0.79 16.16
C LYS A 94 -1.70 2.24 16.31
N LEU A 95 -2.80 2.60 15.65
CA LEU A 95 -3.43 3.92 15.77
C LEU A 95 -3.87 4.23 17.20
N CYS A 96 -4.51 3.26 17.87
CA CYS A 96 -4.93 3.42 19.27
C CYS A 96 -3.73 3.64 20.19
N ASN A 97 -2.62 2.92 19.98
CA ASN A 97 -1.40 3.09 20.75
C ASN A 97 -0.69 4.44 20.48
N ASP A 98 -0.67 4.91 19.24
CA ASP A 98 -0.09 6.22 18.89
C ASP A 98 -0.89 7.38 19.52
N ARG A 99 -2.22 7.26 19.55
CA ARG A 99 -3.08 8.24 20.24
C ARG A 99 -2.90 8.19 21.75
N ALA A 100 -2.68 7.02 22.36
CA ALA A 100 -2.42 6.90 23.79
C ALA A 100 -1.10 7.59 24.21
N MET A 101 -0.07 7.57 23.37
CA MET A 101 1.21 8.25 23.63
C MET A 101 1.18 9.78 23.45
N LYS A 102 0.16 10.34 22.78
CA LYS A 102 -0.02 11.79 22.63
C LYS A 102 -0.81 12.44 23.79
N ILE A 103 -1.36 11.65 24.69
CA ILE A 103 -2.19 12.10 25.83
C ILE A 103 -1.50 11.85 27.19
N GLY A 104 -0.29 11.29 27.19
CA GLY A 104 0.58 11.15 28.37
C GLY A 104 1.69 12.17 28.36
#